data_AF-A0A7J4QNE2-F1
#
_entry.id   AF-A0A7J4QNE2-F1
#
_cell.length_a   1.000
_cell.length_b   1.000
_cell.length_c   1.000
_cell.angle_alpha   90.00
_cell.angle_beta   90.00
_cell.angle_gamma   90.00
#
_symmetry.space_group_name_H-M   'P 1'
#
loop_
_entity.id
_entity.type
_entity.pdbx_description
1 polymer ?
#
loop_
_entity_poly.entity_id
_entity_poly.type
_entity_poly.pdbx_seq_one_letter_code
_entity_poly.pdbx_strand_id
1 'polypeptide(L)'
;AEAGLRRLFEQGALNGTHLSLKAVRLDLKTWPCAPGQGAVAVHAARDSMHDLEALRGLIDHPTTTAAVREERRMLAQLGGGCLAPVGAHVEGAHAHVLVAAPDWRADVARRLAPSGPGWGRQAGAVFPPR
;
A
#
# COMPACT_ATOMS: atom_id res chain seq x y z
N ALA A 1 6.83 1.19 1.21
CA ALA A 1 6.09 1.41 -0.06
C ALA A 1 7.02 2.02 -1.09
N GLU A 2 6.96 1.58 -2.35
CA GLU A 2 7.86 2.06 -3.40
C GLU A 2 7.73 3.56 -3.67
N ALA A 3 6.51 4.09 -3.73
CA ALA A 3 6.27 5.52 -3.99
C ALA A 3 7.01 6.42 -2.97
N GLY A 4 7.09 6.00 -1.71
CA GLY A 4 7.84 6.73 -0.68
C GLY A 4 9.36 6.69 -0.92
N LEU A 5 9.91 5.53 -1.28
CA LEU A 5 11.33 5.40 -1.60
C LEU A 5 11.72 6.26 -2.81
N ARG A 6 10.89 6.28 -3.86
CA ARG A 6 11.10 7.13 -5.04
C ARG A 6 11.10 8.61 -4.69
N ARG A 7 10.11 9.08 -3.92
CA ARG A 7 10.05 10.49 -3.47
C ARG A 7 11.29 10.89 -2.68
N LEU A 8 11.72 10.06 -1.73
CA LEU A 8 12.92 10.34 -0.94
C LEU A 8 14.18 10.36 -1.80
N PHE A 9 14.27 9.45 -2.77
CA PHE A 9 15.38 9.42 -3.72
C PHE A 9 15.43 10.69 -4.57
N GLU A 10 14.30 11.09 -5.15
CA GLU A 10 14.18 12.31 -5.99
C GLU A 10 14.51 13.59 -5.21
N GLN A 11 14.31 13.60 -3.90
CA GLN A 11 14.64 14.73 -3.01
C GLN A 11 16.07 14.66 -2.44
N GLY A 12 16.89 13.68 -2.83
CA GLY A 12 18.24 13.49 -2.30
C GLY A 12 18.28 13.13 -0.81
N ALA A 13 17.17 12.65 -0.24
CA ALA A 13 17.04 12.33 1.18
C ALA A 13 17.58 10.93 1.54
N LEU A 14 18.04 10.15 0.56
CA LEU A 14 18.64 8.83 0.76
C LEU A 14 20.17 8.92 0.75
N ASN A 15 20.82 8.32 1.76
CA ASN A 15 22.27 8.28 1.89
C ASN A 15 22.84 6.93 1.38
N GLY A 16 24.17 6.78 1.41
CA GLY A 16 24.87 5.58 0.92
C GLY A 16 24.39 4.28 1.59
N THR A 17 24.05 4.30 2.87
CA THR A 17 23.50 3.13 3.57
C THR A 17 22.13 2.75 3.00
N HIS A 18 21.23 3.71 2.81
CA HIS A 18 19.91 3.46 2.23
C HIS A 18 19.99 2.91 0.79
N LEU A 19 20.92 3.42 -0.02
CA LEU A 19 21.09 3.01 -1.42
C LEU A 19 21.72 1.62 -1.58
N SER A 20 22.36 1.10 -0.53
CA SER A 20 22.93 -0.26 -0.52
C SER A 20 21.90 -1.36 -0.27
N LEU A 21 20.66 -0.99 0.11
CA LEU A 21 19.59 -1.95 0.36
C LEU A 21 19.11 -2.60 -0.95
N LYS A 22 18.96 -3.93 -0.93
CA LYS A 22 18.31 -4.66 -2.02
C LYS A 22 16.80 -4.68 -1.80
N ALA A 23 16.04 -4.44 -2.86
CA ALA A 23 14.59 -4.49 -2.84
C ALA A 23 14.06 -5.28 -4.03
N VAL A 24 12.89 -5.90 -3.84
CA VAL A 24 12.12 -6.54 -4.90
C VAL A 24 10.76 -5.85 -4.98
N ARG A 25 10.25 -5.65 -6.19
CA ARG A 25 8.90 -5.16 -6.41
C ARG A 25 7.94 -6.35 -6.34
N LEU A 26 6.90 -6.22 -5.52
CA LEU A 26 5.82 -7.21 -5.43
C LEU A 26 4.79 -6.93 -6.55
N ASP A 27 4.27 -7.99 -7.17
CA ASP A 27 3.23 -7.86 -8.20
C ASP A 27 1.89 -7.52 -7.55
N LEU A 28 1.34 -6.34 -7.87
CA LEU A 28 0.09 -5.83 -7.32
C LEU A 28 -1.13 -6.70 -7.64
N LYS A 29 -1.06 -7.58 -8.65
CA LYS A 29 -2.14 -8.53 -8.97
C LYS A 29 -2.24 -9.65 -7.94
N THR A 30 -1.10 -10.06 -7.37
CA THR A 30 -0.99 -11.13 -6.37
C THR A 30 -0.75 -10.61 -4.95
N TRP A 31 -0.30 -9.36 -4.84
CA TRP A 31 0.02 -8.68 -3.59
C TRP A 31 -0.45 -7.23 -3.66
N PRO A 32 -1.78 -7.01 -3.65
CA PRO A 32 -2.35 -5.67 -3.74
C PRO A 32 -1.88 -4.80 -2.57
N CYS A 33 -1.71 -3.52 -2.86
CA CYS A 33 -1.27 -2.54 -1.88
C CYS A 33 -2.40 -2.15 -0.92
N ALA A 34 -2.07 -1.36 0.11
CA ALA A 34 -3.10 -0.71 0.90
C ALA A 34 -3.94 0.24 0.01
N PRO A 35 -5.26 0.34 0.19
CA PRO A 35 -6.12 1.22 -0.60
C PRO A 35 -5.60 2.67 -0.63
N GLY A 36 -5.36 3.20 -1.83
CA GLY A 36 -4.81 4.53 -2.06
C GLY A 36 -3.29 4.67 -1.82
N GLN A 37 -2.55 3.57 -1.65
CA GLN A 37 -1.11 3.62 -1.43
C GLN A 37 -0.39 4.29 -2.61
N GLY A 38 0.36 5.35 -2.30
CA GLY A 38 1.13 6.11 -3.28
C GLY A 38 0.37 7.29 -3.87
N ALA A 39 -0.95 7.38 -3.72
CA ALA A 39 -1.69 8.60 -4.05
C ALA A 39 -1.42 9.71 -3.01
N VAL A 40 -1.53 10.97 -3.45
CA VAL A 40 -1.57 12.14 -2.56
C VAL A 40 -2.96 12.74 -2.69
N ALA A 41 -3.64 12.92 -1.56
CA ALA A 41 -4.93 13.58 -1.50
C ALA A 41 -4.76 14.98 -0.93
N VAL A 42 -5.38 15.96 -1.58
CA VAL A 42 -5.50 17.33 -1.07
C VAL A 42 -6.93 17.51 -0.57
N HIS A 43 -7.08 17.94 0.67
CA HIS A 43 -8.37 18.25 1.26
C HIS A 43 -8.50 19.76 1.48
N ALA A 44 -9.66 20.30 1.17
CA ALA A 44 -10.02 21.69 1.41
C ALA A 44 -11.37 21.76 2.11
N ALA A 45 -11.66 22.91 2.71
CA ALA A 45 -12.98 23.19 3.25
C ALA A 45 -14.01 23.23 2.11
N ARG A 46 -15.24 22.80 2.40
CA ARG A 46 -16.29 22.61 1.38
C ARG A 46 -16.72 23.93 0.74
N ASP A 47 -16.70 25.01 1.51
CA ASP A 47 -17.01 26.37 1.10
C ASP A 47 -15.94 26.97 0.17
N SER A 48 -14.69 26.52 0.25
CA SER A 48 -13.60 26.96 -0.64
C SER A 48 -13.60 26.30 -2.03
N MET A 49 -14.56 25.43 -2.34
CA MET A 49 -14.56 24.66 -3.60
C MET A 49 -14.61 25.55 -4.84
N HIS A 50 -15.37 26.66 -4.81
CA HIS A 50 -15.46 27.57 -5.94
C HIS A 50 -14.11 28.22 -6.24
N ASP A 51 -13.44 28.72 -5.20
CA ASP A 51 -12.16 29.42 -5.31
C ASP A 51 -11.01 28.49 -5.73
N LEU A 52 -11.11 27.20 -5.38
CA LEU A 52 -10.08 26.20 -5.64
C LEU A 52 -10.31 25.37 -6.91
N GLU A 53 -11.38 25.61 -7.67
CA GLU A 53 -11.72 24.75 -8.83
C GLU A 53 -10.61 24.77 -9.89
N ALA A 54 -9.97 25.92 -10.13
CA ALA A 54 -8.85 26.03 -11.06
C ALA A 54 -7.63 25.21 -10.58
N LEU A 55 -7.29 25.29 -9.29
CA LEU A 55 -6.21 24.49 -8.70
C LEU A 55 -6.53 23.00 -8.75
N ARG A 56 -7.77 22.63 -8.42
CA ARG A 56 -8.25 21.25 -8.50
C ARG A 56 -8.09 20.70 -9.91
N GLY A 57 -8.48 21.45 -10.95
CA GLY A 57 -8.30 21.04 -12.34
C GLY A 57 -6.83 20.84 -12.74
N LEU A 58 -5.90 21.54 -12.10
CA LEU A 58 -4.46 21.42 -12.36
C LEU A 58 -3.84 20.19 -11.69
N ILE A 59 -4.29 19.82 -10.48
CA ILE A 59 -3.65 18.79 -9.65
C ILE A 59 -4.42 17.46 -9.60
N ASP A 60 -5.72 17.46 -9.90
CA ASP A 60 -6.52 16.23 -9.89
C ASP A 60 -6.15 15.37 -11.09
N HIS A 61 -5.87 14.10 -10.82
CA HIS A 61 -5.58 13.12 -11.85
C HIS A 61 -6.77 12.14 -11.92
N PRO A 62 -7.67 12.26 -12.92
CA PRO A 62 -8.97 11.59 -12.89
C PRO A 62 -8.89 10.07 -12.75
N THR A 63 -7.90 9.44 -13.39
CA THR A 63 -7.72 7.99 -13.33
C THR A 63 -7.26 7.53 -11.95
N THR A 64 -6.36 8.27 -11.29
CA THR A 64 -5.98 8.01 -9.90
C THR A 64 -7.16 8.23 -8.95
N THR A 65 -7.91 9.32 -9.12
CA THR A 65 -9.09 9.60 -8.30
C THR A 65 -10.14 8.50 -8.42
N ALA A 66 -10.41 8.01 -9.63
CA ALA A 66 -11.33 6.88 -9.84
C ALA A 66 -10.83 5.59 -9.16
N ALA A 67 -9.56 5.22 -9.37
CA ALA A 67 -8.97 4.02 -8.78
C ALA A 67 -8.98 4.07 -7.24
N VAL A 68 -8.51 5.17 -6.64
CA VAL A 68 -8.45 5.34 -5.17
C VAL A 68 -9.84 5.34 -4.55
N ARG A 69 -10.83 5.95 -5.20
CA ARG A 69 -12.23 5.91 -4.73
C ARG A 69 -12.75 4.48 -4.71
N GLU A 70 -12.45 3.71 -5.75
CA GLU A 70 -12.91 2.34 -5.87
C GLU A 70 -12.21 1.41 -4.85
N GLU A 71 -10.90 1.54 -4.68
CA GLU A 71 -10.14 0.83 -3.64
C GLU A 71 -10.69 1.11 -2.23
N ARG A 72 -11.02 2.38 -1.94
CA ARG A 72 -11.63 2.77 -0.65
C ARG A 72 -13.06 2.28 -0.49
N ARG A 73 -13.84 2.24 -1.59
CA ARG A 73 -15.19 1.68 -1.62
C ARG A 73 -15.15 0.19 -1.24
N MET A 74 -14.21 -0.56 -1.79
CA MET A 74 -14.01 -1.99 -1.45
C MET A 74 -13.62 -2.16 0.01
N LEU A 75 -12.68 -1.36 0.53
CA LEU A 75 -12.30 -1.39 1.94
C LEU A 75 -13.52 -1.19 2.86
N ALA A 76 -14.36 -0.19 2.57
CA ALA A 76 -15.55 0.10 3.35
C ALA A 76 -16.58 -1.05 3.31
N GLN A 77 -16.75 -1.70 2.15
CA GLN A 77 -17.66 -2.85 2.00
C GLN A 77 -17.19 -4.09 2.73
N LEU A 78 -15.88 -4.31 2.81
CA LEU A 78 -15.28 -5.42 3.53
C LEU A 78 -15.24 -5.19 5.05
N GLY A 79 -15.98 -4.19 5.55
CA GLY A 79 -16.11 -3.89 6.98
C GLY A 79 -14.83 -3.30 7.58
N GLY A 80 -13.92 -2.79 6.76
CA GLY A 80 -12.60 -2.38 7.18
C GLY A 80 -12.46 -0.88 7.44
N GLY A 81 -11.81 -0.54 8.55
CA GLY A 81 -11.09 0.72 8.72
C GLY A 81 -9.62 0.59 8.30
N CYS A 82 -8.79 1.61 8.55
CA CYS A 82 -7.36 1.58 8.19
C CYS A 82 -6.55 0.40 8.79
N LEU A 83 -7.08 -0.26 9.82
CA LEU A 83 -6.44 -1.40 10.49
C LEU A 83 -6.92 -2.77 9.96
N ALA A 84 -7.88 -2.78 9.04
CA ALA A 84 -8.34 -4.00 8.43
C ALA A 84 -7.23 -4.61 7.56
N PRO A 85 -7.04 -5.94 7.58
CA PRO A 85 -5.98 -6.60 6.83
C PRO A 85 -6.40 -6.80 5.37
N VAL A 86 -6.74 -5.69 4.70
CA VAL A 86 -7.24 -5.66 3.33
C VAL A 86 -6.22 -4.95 2.45
N GLY A 87 -5.81 -5.62 1.37
CA GLY A 87 -5.14 -5.00 0.24
C GLY A 87 -6.13 -4.86 -0.92
N ALA A 88 -6.15 -3.70 -1.57
CA ALA A 88 -6.94 -3.47 -2.77
C ALA A 88 -6.17 -2.59 -3.75
N HIS A 89 -6.07 -3.04 -4.99
CA HIS A 89 -5.48 -2.29 -6.10
C HIS A 89 -6.41 -2.30 -7.31
N VAL A 90 -6.68 -1.14 -7.88
CA VAL A 90 -7.54 -0.99 -9.07
C VAL A 90 -6.72 -0.54 -10.27
N GLU A 91 -6.83 -1.28 -11.37
CA GLU A 91 -6.22 -0.99 -12.67
C GLU A 91 -7.31 -0.98 -13.75
N GLY A 92 -7.72 0.23 -14.18
CA GLY A 92 -8.81 0.39 -15.14
C GLY A 92 -10.13 -0.18 -14.61
N ALA A 93 -10.64 -1.22 -15.28
CA ALA A 93 -11.88 -1.92 -14.90
C ALA A 93 -11.66 -3.13 -13.98
N HIS A 94 -10.40 -3.46 -13.65
CA HIS A 94 -10.07 -4.63 -12.84
C HIS A 94 -9.66 -4.23 -11.43
N ALA A 95 -10.06 -5.05 -10.46
CA ALA A 95 -9.69 -4.90 -9.07
C ALA A 95 -9.04 -6.17 -8.54
N HIS A 96 -7.90 -6.01 -7.89
CA HIS A 96 -7.19 -7.06 -7.19
C HIS A 96 -7.33 -6.82 -5.69
N VAL A 97 -8.03 -7.72 -5.01
CA VAL A 97 -8.38 -7.57 -3.59
C VAL A 97 -7.97 -8.82 -2.84
N LEU A 98 -7.29 -8.64 -1.71
CA LEU A 98 -6.97 -9.71 -0.77
C LEU A 98 -7.36 -9.30 0.64
N VAL A 99 -7.91 -10.25 1.39
CA VAL A 99 -8.21 -10.11 2.82
C VAL A 99 -7.45 -11.21 3.56
N ALA A 100 -6.62 -10.83 4.54
CA ALA A 100 -5.91 -11.83 5.33
C ALA A 100 -6.87 -12.56 6.28
N ALA A 101 -6.56 -13.83 6.59
CA ALA A 101 -7.30 -14.63 7.57
C ALA A 101 -7.32 -13.94 8.95
N PRO A 102 -8.36 -14.10 9.78
CA PRO A 102 -8.48 -13.39 11.07
C PRO A 102 -7.27 -13.55 12.02
N ASP A 103 -6.58 -14.69 11.95
CA ASP A 103 -5.40 -15.05 12.75
C ASP A 103 -4.07 -14.72 12.08
N TRP A 104 -4.08 -13.96 10.97
CA TRP A 104 -2.89 -13.60 10.20
C TRP A 104 -1.75 -13.04 11.05
N ARG A 105 -2.06 -12.31 12.12
CA ARG A 105 -1.05 -11.76 13.04
C ARG A 105 -0.30 -12.85 13.79
N ALA A 106 -1.01 -13.87 14.26
CA ALA A 106 -0.42 -15.01 14.92
C ALA A 106 0.38 -15.86 13.92
N ASP A 107 -0.12 -16.01 12.70
CA ASP A 107 0.58 -16.70 11.61
C ASP A 107 1.90 -16.02 11.21
N VAL A 108 1.90 -14.70 11.01
CA VAL A 108 3.11 -13.95 10.65
C VAL A 108 4.13 -13.98 11.79
N ALA A 109 3.70 -13.79 13.05
CA ALA A 109 4.57 -13.85 14.21
C ALA A 109 5.24 -15.22 14.36
N ARG A 110 4.51 -16.32 14.07
CA ARG A 110 5.08 -17.68 14.05
C ARG A 110 6.09 -17.90 12.93
N ARG A 111 5.89 -17.26 11.77
CA ARG A 111 6.78 -17.39 10.59
C ARG A 111 8.07 -16.58 10.71
N LEU A 112 8.06 -15.50 11.49
CA LEU A 112 9.23 -14.64 11.74
C LEU A 112 9.94 -15.00 13.05
N ALA A 113 10.24 -16.29 13.27
CA ALA A 113 11.16 -16.64 14.34
C ALA A 113 12.49 -15.88 14.11
N PRO A 114 12.96 -15.07 15.08
CA PRO A 114 14.18 -14.29 14.90
C PRO A 114 15.35 -15.24 14.68
N SER A 115 15.85 -15.31 13.45
CA SER A 115 17.06 -16.06 13.12
C SER A 115 18.25 -15.09 13.11
N GLY A 116 18.74 -14.80 14.31
CA GLY A 116 20.07 -14.21 14.55
C GLY A 116 20.99 -15.24 15.20
N PRO A 117 22.32 -15.10 15.11
CA PRO A 117 23.25 -16.03 15.75
C PRO A 117 23.02 -16.00 17.28
N GLY A 118 22.31 -17.00 17.79
CA GLY A 118 21.86 -17.09 19.19
C GLY A 118 20.47 -17.71 19.39
N TRP A 119 19.63 -17.78 18.34
CA TRP A 119 18.27 -18.33 18.46
C TRP A 119 18.03 -19.40 17.39
N GLY A 120 18.17 -20.67 17.80
CA GLY A 120 18.06 -21.83 16.91
C GLY A 120 16.62 -22.29 16.70
N ARG A 121 16.10 -22.18 15.48
CA ARG A 121 15.99 -23.28 14.48
C ARG A 121 15.18 -22.80 13.27
N GLN A 122 15.53 -23.37 12.10
CA GLN A 122 15.21 -22.96 10.73
C GLN A 122 13.75 -22.57 10.46
N ALA A 123 13.56 -21.37 9.88
CA ALA A 123 12.35 -21.03 9.14
C ALA A 123 12.46 -21.61 7.72
N GLY A 124 11.64 -22.62 7.42
CA GLY A 124 11.46 -23.14 6.07
C GLY A 124 10.72 -22.13 5.17
N ALA A 125 11.11 -22.12 3.89
CA ALA A 125 10.72 -21.12 2.91
C ALA A 125 9.21 -21.00 2.62
N VAL A 126 8.87 -19.79 2.16
CA VAL A 126 7.60 -19.25 1.66
C VAL A 126 6.94 -20.11 0.58
N PHE A 127 5.62 -20.29 0.66
CA PHE A 127 4.67 -20.25 -0.47
C PHE A 127 3.24 -19.94 0.02
N PRO A 128 2.38 -19.33 -0.81
CA PRO A 128 0.93 -19.38 -0.65
C PRO A 128 0.36 -20.65 -1.33
N PRO A 129 -0.49 -21.43 -0.64
CA PRO A 129 -1.46 -22.31 -1.34
C PRO A 129 -2.87 -22.24 -0.70
N ARG A 130 -4.02 -22.31 -1.36
CA ARG A 130 -4.47 -22.44 -2.78
C ARG A 130 -5.66 -21.51 -2.98
#